data_AF-A0A0G1TNE0-F1
#
_entry.id   AF-A0A0G1TNE0-F1
#
_cell.length_a   1.000
_cell.length_b   1.000
_cell.length_c   1.000
_cell.angle_alpha   90.00
_cell.angle_beta   90.00
_cell.angle_gamma   90.00
#
_symmetry.space_group_name_H-M   'P 1'
#
loop_
_entity.id
_entity.type
_entity.pdbx_description
1 polymer ?
#
loop_
_entity_poly.entity_id
_entity_poly.type
_entity_poly.pdbx_seq_one_letter_code
_entity_poly.pdbx_strand_id
1 'polypeptide(L)'
;MSIIGVLAGSTVLISISTNLQRGRDTKRKADLTAIQSALEIYRSDIGAYPAGTGTLSPTYMGTVPTDPKTKQAYAFTPAGTAYILCATLENPAGAYCVSNP
;
A
#
# COMPACT_ATOMS: atom_id res chain seq x y z
N MET A 1 23.74 -42.56 -33.95
CA MET A 1 24.81 -41.95 -33.12
C MET A 1 25.08 -40.54 -33.61
N SER A 2 25.47 -39.65 -32.70
CA SER A 2 25.28 -38.17 -32.64
C SER A 2 23.87 -37.81 -32.11
N ILE A 3 23.63 -37.38 -30.87
CA ILE A 3 24.35 -36.62 -29.82
C ILE A 3 24.47 -35.11 -30.13
N ILE A 4 24.05 -34.32 -29.12
CA ILE A 4 24.18 -32.87 -28.87
C ILE A 4 23.06 -32.01 -29.50
N GLY A 5 22.16 -31.31 -28.79
CA GLY A 5 22.16 -30.85 -27.40
C GLY A 5 22.50 -29.35 -27.30
N VAL A 6 21.53 -28.45 -27.48
CA VAL A 6 21.55 -27.04 -27.06
C VAL A 6 20.07 -26.67 -26.83
N LEU A 7 19.57 -26.68 -25.60
CA LEU A 7 19.73 -25.64 -24.59
C LEU A 7 19.31 -24.25 -25.10
N ALA A 8 18.01 -24.04 -25.27
CA ALA A 8 17.39 -22.72 -25.11
C ALA A 8 16.35 -22.81 -23.99
N GLY A 9 16.81 -23.30 -22.84
CA GLY A 9 16.12 -23.10 -21.58
C GLY A 9 16.15 -21.62 -21.20
N SER A 10 15.12 -21.22 -20.46
CA SER A 10 15.13 -20.08 -19.53
C SER A 10 15.26 -18.67 -20.10
N THR A 11 14.16 -18.11 -20.64
CA THR A 11 13.95 -16.64 -20.62
C THR A 11 12.49 -16.24 -20.37
N VAL A 12 11.76 -16.92 -19.47
CA VAL A 12 10.47 -16.42 -18.97
C VAL A 12 10.36 -16.59 -17.45
N LEU A 13 11.37 -16.15 -16.70
CA LEU A 13 11.30 -16.11 -15.23
C LEU A 13 11.47 -14.71 -14.63
N ILE A 14 11.78 -13.69 -15.44
CA ILE A 14 11.99 -12.32 -14.94
C ILE A 14 10.66 -11.53 -14.85
N SER A 15 9.61 -11.93 -15.58
CA SER A 15 8.36 -11.15 -15.69
C SER A 15 7.35 -11.38 -14.57
N ILE A 16 7.41 -12.50 -13.84
CA ILE A 16 6.40 -12.83 -12.83
C ILE A 16 6.58 -11.96 -11.58
N SER A 17 7.83 -11.74 -11.16
CA SER A 17 8.15 -10.90 -9.99
C SER A 17 7.67 -9.47 -10.15
N THR A 18 7.82 -8.87 -11.34
CA THR A 18 7.40 -7.49 -11.63
C THR A 18 5.88 -7.31 -11.72
N ASN A 19 5.14 -8.34 -12.17
CA ASN A 19 3.67 -8.30 -12.18
C ASN A 19 3.10 -8.45 -10.77
N LEU A 20 3.67 -9.34 -9.95
CA LEU A 20 3.25 -9.49 -8.55
C LEU A 20 3.57 -8.22 -7.72
N GLN A 21 4.72 -7.59 -7.97
CA GLN A 21 5.06 -6.29 -7.38
C GLN A 21 4.02 -5.22 -7.74
N ARG A 22 3.70 -5.08 -9.02
CA ARG A 22 2.65 -4.15 -9.48
C ARG A 22 1.29 -4.43 -8.87
N GLY A 23 0.89 -5.71 -8.75
CA GLY A 23 -0.35 -6.10 -8.08
C GLY A 23 -0.38 -5.68 -6.61
N ARG A 24 0.73 -5.85 -5.88
CA ARG A 24 0.86 -5.37 -4.49
C ARG A 24 0.86 -3.85 -4.41
N ASP A 25 1.51 -3.16 -5.33
CA ASP A 25 1.53 -1.69 -5.39
C ASP A 25 0.13 -1.12 -5.66
N THR A 26 -0.63 -1.72 -6.57
CA THR A 26 -2.05 -1.38 -6.78
C THR A 26 -2.85 -1.58 -5.50
N LYS A 27 -2.62 -2.68 -4.78
CA LYS A 27 -3.28 -2.93 -3.50
C LYS A 27 -2.89 -1.90 -2.44
N ARG A 28 -1.60 -1.56 -2.30
CA ARG A 28 -1.14 -0.50 -1.38
C ARG A 28 -1.83 0.83 -1.66
N LYS A 29 -1.90 1.24 -2.92
CA LYS A 29 -2.59 2.48 -3.32
C LYS A 29 -4.07 2.44 -2.97
N ALA A 30 -4.75 1.33 -3.27
CA ALA A 30 -6.15 1.16 -2.90
C ALA A 30 -6.38 1.18 -1.38
N ASP A 31 -5.51 0.53 -0.61
CA ASP A 31 -5.54 0.53 0.85
C ASP A 31 -5.35 1.96 1.41
N LEU A 32 -4.40 2.74 0.87
CA LEU A 32 -4.18 4.14 1.25
C LEU A 32 -5.39 5.02 0.96
N THR A 33 -6.02 4.87 -0.21
CA THR A 33 -7.24 5.60 -0.56
C THR A 33 -8.40 5.24 0.36
N ALA A 34 -8.55 3.96 0.72
CA ALA A 34 -9.57 3.53 1.68
C ALA A 34 -9.35 4.15 3.07
N ILE A 35 -8.09 4.20 3.54
CA ILE A 35 -7.74 4.88 4.79
C ILE A 35 -8.04 6.37 4.70
N GLN A 36 -7.68 7.02 3.60
CA GLN A 36 -7.98 8.44 3.35
C GLN A 36 -9.49 8.71 3.43
N SER A 37 -10.33 7.90 2.78
CA SER A 37 -11.79 8.08 2.87
C SER A 37 -12.30 7.99 4.30
N ALA A 38 -11.81 7.01 5.08
CA ALA A 38 -12.19 6.89 6.49
C ALA A 38 -11.69 8.06 7.35
N LEU A 39 -10.48 8.58 7.07
CA LEU A 39 -9.94 9.78 7.72
C LEU A 39 -10.82 11.00 7.44
N GLU A 40 -11.28 11.18 6.21
CA GLU A 40 -12.18 12.29 5.85
C GLU A 40 -13.54 12.17 6.55
N ILE A 41 -14.10 10.97 6.66
CA ILE A 41 -15.35 10.76 7.40
C ILE A 41 -15.14 11.07 8.90
N TYR A 42 -14.05 10.58 9.50
CA TYR A 42 -13.70 10.88 10.89
C TYR A 42 -13.57 12.39 11.12
N ARG A 43 -12.89 13.11 10.22
CA ARG A 43 -12.77 14.57 10.28
C ARG A 43 -14.13 15.25 10.18
N SER A 44 -15.02 14.76 9.32
CA SER A 44 -16.38 15.32 9.18
C SER A 44 -17.18 15.22 10.49
N ASP A 45 -16.97 14.17 11.28
CA ASP A 45 -17.69 13.94 12.53
C ASP A 45 -17.05 14.66 13.73
N ILE A 46 -15.73 14.57 13.85
CA ILE A 46 -14.98 15.03 15.04
C ILE A 46 -14.42 16.46 14.84
N GLY A 47 -14.26 16.89 13.60
CA GLY A 47 -13.65 18.17 13.23
C GLY A 47 -12.12 18.14 13.16
N ALA A 48 -11.47 17.01 13.46
CA ALA A 48 -10.02 16.83 13.43
C ALA A 48 -9.63 15.42 12.96
N TYR A 49 -8.39 15.22 12.52
CA TYR A 49 -7.88 13.88 12.20
C TYR A 49 -7.46 13.12 13.46
N PRO A 50 -7.57 11.77 13.47
CA PRO A 50 -7.14 10.98 14.61
C PRO A 50 -5.62 10.98 14.75
N ALA A 51 -5.11 10.75 15.96
CA ALA A 51 -3.67 10.62 16.21
C ALA A 51 -3.07 9.31 15.63
N GLY A 52 -3.91 8.37 15.21
CA GLY A 52 -3.49 7.11 14.60
C GLY A 52 -4.61 6.49 13.79
N THR A 53 -4.26 5.63 12.83
CA THR A 53 -5.23 4.93 11.97
C THR A 53 -6.06 3.88 12.72
N GLY A 54 -5.59 3.42 13.88
CA GLY A 54 -6.32 2.44 14.71
C GLY A 54 -7.70 2.92 15.16
N THR A 55 -7.88 4.23 15.37
CA THR A 55 -9.17 4.82 15.78
C THR A 55 -10.22 4.77 14.67
N LEU A 56 -9.82 4.54 13.42
CA LEU A 56 -10.76 4.43 12.31
C LEU A 56 -11.53 3.12 12.32
N SER A 57 -11.00 2.07 12.96
CA SER A 57 -11.67 0.79 13.08
C SER A 57 -12.31 0.65 14.47
N PRO A 58 -13.51 0.04 14.58
CA PRO A 58 -14.35 -0.50 13.48
C PRO A 58 -15.33 0.52 12.88
N THR A 59 -15.39 1.74 13.43
CA THR A 59 -16.48 2.69 13.15
C THR A 59 -16.45 3.30 11.75
N TYR A 60 -15.27 3.69 11.27
CA TYR A 60 -15.07 4.41 10.00
C TYR A 60 -14.51 3.50 8.89
N MET A 61 -13.93 2.37 9.27
CA MET A 61 -13.58 1.26 8.39
C MET A 61 -13.63 -0.06 9.16
N GLY A 62 -13.93 -1.17 8.50
CA GLY A 62 -14.00 -2.47 9.17
C GLY A 62 -12.67 -2.88 9.82
N THR A 63 -11.57 -2.87 9.06
CA THR A 63 -10.22 -3.17 9.57
C THR A 63 -9.20 -2.32 8.83
N VAL A 64 -8.23 -1.77 9.58
CA VAL A 64 -7.15 -1.00 8.98
C VAL A 64 -6.28 -1.93 8.12
N PRO A 65 -6.20 -1.72 6.80
CA PRO A 65 -5.39 -2.55 5.94
C PRO A 65 -3.91 -2.38 6.29
N THR A 66 -3.16 -3.47 6.16
CA THR A 66 -1.70 -3.52 6.34
C THR A 66 -1.03 -3.86 5.02
N ASP A 67 0.26 -3.55 4.91
CA ASP A 67 1.04 -3.84 3.73
C ASP A 67 0.95 -5.34 3.36
N PRO A 68 0.56 -5.68 2.12
CA PRO A 68 0.27 -7.07 1.75
C PRO A 68 1.48 -8.00 1.84
N LYS A 69 2.71 -7.46 1.84
CA LYS A 69 3.97 -8.21 1.86
C LYS A 69 4.53 -8.35 3.29
N THR A 70 4.69 -7.23 3.97
CA THR A 70 5.34 -7.13 5.29
C THR A 70 4.34 -7.25 6.44
N LYS A 71 3.04 -7.12 6.17
CA LYS A 71 1.95 -7.05 7.16
C LYS A 71 2.09 -5.89 8.15
N GLN A 72 2.94 -4.92 7.83
CA GLN A 72 3.14 -3.72 8.64
C GLN A 72 2.03 -2.71 8.39
N ALA A 73 1.72 -1.91 9.41
CA ALA A 73 0.84 -0.77 9.25
C ALA A 73 1.47 0.27 8.33
N TYR A 74 0.64 1.00 7.59
CA TYR A 74 1.09 2.13 6.78
C TYR A 74 1.58 3.27 7.67
N ALA A 75 2.60 4.00 7.21
CA ALA A 75 3.20 5.08 7.98
C ALA A 75 2.25 6.28 8.02
N PHE A 76 1.66 6.55 9.18
CA PHE A 76 0.73 7.65 9.38
C PHE A 76 1.32 8.68 10.33
N THR A 77 1.39 9.93 9.87
CA THR A 77 1.86 11.08 10.65
C THR A 77 0.74 12.11 10.75
N PRO A 78 0.05 12.24 11.90
CA PRO A 78 -0.94 13.28 12.10
C PRO A 78 -0.27 14.64 12.31
N ALA A 79 -0.92 15.70 11.86
CA ALA A 79 -0.50 17.09 12.01
C ALA A 79 -1.72 17.98 12.35
N GLY A 80 -2.48 17.59 13.38
CA GLY A 80 -3.68 18.31 13.84
C GLY A 80 -4.83 18.23 12.84
N THR A 81 -4.96 19.25 12.00
CA THR A 81 -5.92 19.30 10.88
C THR A 81 -5.35 18.80 9.57
N ALA A 82 -4.07 18.43 9.55
CA ALA A 82 -3.40 17.82 8.40
C ALA A 82 -2.97 16.39 8.73
N TYR A 83 -2.67 15.60 7.71
CA TYR A 83 -2.01 14.30 7.89
C TYR A 83 -1.15 13.95 6.68
N ILE A 84 -0.20 13.05 6.92
CA ILE A 84 0.59 12.40 5.87
C ILE A 84 0.49 10.88 6.10
N LEU A 85 0.08 10.15 5.08
CA LEU A 85 -0.02 8.69 5.09
C LEU A 85 0.81 8.13 3.93
N CYS A 86 1.81 7.31 4.23
CA CYS A 86 2.77 6.80 3.24
C CYS A 86 2.81 5.27 3.19
N ALA A 87 3.06 4.74 1.99
CA ALA A 87 3.43 3.36 1.73
C ALA A 87 4.72 3.29 0.89
N THR A 88 5.51 2.23 1.07
CA THR A 88 6.67 1.94 0.22
C THR A 88 6.24 1.04 -0.94
N LEU A 89 6.31 1.56 -2.17
CA LEU A 89 6.07 0.80 -3.40
C LEU A 89 7.29 -0.04 -3.76
N GLU A 90 7.06 -1.13 -4.49
CA GLU A 90 8.11 -2.04 -4.96
C GLU A 90 8.56 -1.72 -6.39
N ASN A 91 7.69 -1.17 -7.25
CA ASN A 91 8.02 -0.88 -8.64
C ASN A 91 7.33 0.38 -9.21
N PRO A 92 8.09 1.48 -9.46
CA PRO A 92 9.47 1.68 -9.00
C PRO A 92 9.53 1.72 -7.47
N ALA A 93 10.66 1.29 -6.90
CA ALA A 93 10.85 1.35 -5.46
C ALA A 93 10.85 2.81 -4.98
N GLY A 94 9.91 3.17 -4.10
CA GLY A 94 9.77 4.56 -3.63
C GLY A 94 8.64 4.75 -2.63
N ALA A 95 8.66 5.87 -1.91
CA ALA A 95 7.56 6.25 -1.03
C ALA A 95 6.42 6.86 -1.85
N TYR A 96 5.20 6.35 -1.65
CA TYR A 96 3.97 6.94 -2.16
C TYR A 96 3.16 7.43 -0.97
N CYS A 97 2.95 8.74 -0.91
CA CYS A 97 2.28 9.39 0.21
C CYS A 97 1.01 10.09 -0.28
N VAL A 98 -0.05 9.97 0.52
CA VAL A 98 -1.27 10.77 0.42
C VAL A 98 -1.31 11.68 1.64
N SER A 99 -1.65 12.95 1.43
CA SER A 99 -1.71 13.95 2.50
C SER A 99 -2.90 14.85 2.28
N ASN A 100 -3.47 15.36 3.36
CA ASN A 100 -4.40 16.48 3.31
C ASN A 100 -3.82 17.62 4.17
N PRO A 101 -3.57 18.81 3.58
CA PRO A 101 -3.15 19.99 4.34
C PRO A 101 -4.27 20.58 5.20
#